data_AF-A0A2E0Q3Q6-F1
#
_entry.id   AF-A0A2E0Q3Q6-F1
#
_cell.length_a   1.000
_cell.length_b   1.000
_cell.length_c   1.000
_cell.angle_alpha   90.00
_cell.angle_beta   90.00
_cell.angle_gamma   90.00
#
_symmetry.space_group_name_H-M   'P 1'
#
loop_
_entity.id
_entity.type
_entity.pdbx_description
1 polymer ?
#
loop_
_entity_poly.entity_id
_entity_poly.type
_entity_poly.pdbx_seq_one_letter_code
_entity_poly.pdbx_strand_id
1 'polypeptide(L)'
;MIANLLTLVFLVSQPVAGTADPVEAGTPAPLNAAQQGALRCSAAFALVAERQSKGDPAALEYPPMGERGREFFVRSGAQLMDQAGLTRATIEERLRAEAGAILADGSLDEIMPPCLLLLDASGL
;
A
#
# COMPACT_ATOMS: atom_id res chain seq x y z
N MET A 1 50.49 -35.65 -36.86
CA MET A 1 51.19 -35.24 -35.63
C MET A 1 50.77 -33.79 -35.35
N ILE A 2 50.62 -33.39 -34.07
CA ILE A 2 49.92 -32.17 -33.55
C ILE A 2 48.43 -32.48 -33.35
N ALA A 3 47.93 -33.02 -32.24
CA ALA A 3 48.12 -32.72 -30.81
C ALA A 3 47.83 -31.25 -30.46
N ASN A 4 46.58 -30.94 -30.11
CA ASN A 4 46.21 -29.78 -29.30
C ASN A 4 44.79 -30.03 -28.72
N LEU A 5 44.74 -30.54 -27.50
CA LEU A 5 44.58 -29.77 -26.25
C LEU A 5 43.11 -29.45 -25.97
N LEU A 6 42.44 -30.44 -25.38
CA LEU A 6 41.25 -30.24 -24.54
C LEU A 6 41.58 -29.17 -23.50
N THR A 7 40.96 -28.00 -23.63
CA THR A 7 40.97 -27.00 -22.56
C THR A 7 39.67 -27.17 -21.78
N LEU A 8 39.74 -27.89 -20.66
CA LEU A 8 38.67 -27.91 -19.67
C LEU A 8 38.53 -26.51 -19.09
N VAL A 9 37.43 -25.83 -19.41
CA VAL A 9 37.01 -24.62 -18.71
C VAL A 9 36.22 -25.07 -17.48
N PHE A 10 36.89 -25.10 -16.33
CA PHE A 10 36.25 -25.22 -15.02
C PHE A 10 35.58 -23.86 -14.69
N LEU A 11 34.27 -23.75 -14.89
CA LEU A 11 33.50 -22.64 -14.34
C LEU A 11 33.32 -22.88 -12.83
N VAL A 12 34.01 -22.07 -12.03
CA VAL A 12 33.85 -22.03 -10.57
C VAL A 12 32.58 -21.25 -10.26
N SER A 13 31.53 -21.92 -9.75
CA SER A 13 30.38 -21.26 -9.14
C SER A 13 30.83 -20.54 -7.87
N GLN A 14 30.85 -19.21 -7.91
CA GLN A 14 31.06 -18.37 -6.73
C GLN A 14 29.69 -18.12 -6.08
N PRO A 15 29.47 -18.46 -4.80
CA PRO A 15 28.29 -18.02 -4.08
C PRO A 15 28.44 -16.52 -3.79
N VAL A 16 27.63 -15.68 -4.44
CA VAL A 16 27.47 -14.29 -4.03
C VAL A 16 26.67 -14.28 -2.73
N ALA A 17 27.37 -14.23 -1.60
CA ALA A 17 26.77 -13.88 -0.34
C ALA A 17 26.50 -12.38 -0.34
N GLY A 18 25.33 -11.98 -0.83
CA GLY A 18 24.83 -10.63 -0.62
C GLY A 18 24.55 -10.45 0.86
N THR A 19 25.43 -9.72 1.56
CA THR A 19 25.10 -9.14 2.87
C THR A 19 24.06 -8.07 2.62
N ALA A 20 22.78 -8.43 2.72
CA ALA A 20 21.75 -7.44 2.95
C ALA A 20 22.09 -6.80 4.31
N ASP A 21 22.50 -5.54 4.29
CA ASP A 21 22.56 -4.75 5.52
C ASP A 21 21.21 -4.90 6.24
N PRO A 22 21.20 -5.15 7.57
CA PRO A 22 19.97 -5.06 8.32
C PRO A 22 19.43 -3.65 8.10
N VAL A 23 18.30 -3.55 7.41
CA VAL A 23 17.50 -2.32 7.41
C VAL A 23 17.09 -2.14 8.86
N GLU A 24 17.79 -1.26 9.57
CA GLU A 24 17.41 -0.85 10.90
C GLU A 24 15.98 -0.33 10.77
N ALA A 25 15.03 -1.10 11.30
CA ALA A 25 13.62 -0.76 11.31
C ALA A 25 13.45 0.43 12.26
N GLY A 26 13.83 1.61 11.79
CA GLY A 26 13.58 2.86 12.48
C GLY A 26 12.08 2.99 12.70
N THR A 27 11.68 3.38 13.91
CA THR A 27 10.29 3.62 14.26
C THR A 27 9.68 4.53 13.19
N PRO A 28 8.67 4.07 12.43
CA PRO A 28 8.21 4.82 11.28
C PRO A 28 7.62 6.14 11.78
N ALA A 29 8.04 7.24 11.16
CA ALA A 29 7.72 8.59 11.62
C ALA A 29 6.21 8.74 11.91
N PRO A 30 5.83 9.45 12.99
CA PRO A 30 4.43 9.72 13.26
C PRO A 30 3.86 10.57 12.11
N LEU A 31 2.76 10.11 11.53
CA LEU A 31 2.03 10.84 10.52
C LEU A 31 1.27 11.99 11.15
N ASN A 32 1.17 13.12 10.45
CA ASN A 32 0.26 14.19 10.87
C ASN A 32 -1.21 13.80 10.62
N ALA A 33 -2.16 14.58 11.15
CA ALA A 33 -3.59 14.26 11.06
C ALA A 33 -4.10 14.10 9.62
N ALA A 34 -3.62 14.92 8.68
CA ALA A 34 -4.03 14.83 7.28
C ALA A 34 -3.52 13.54 6.62
N GLN A 35 -2.27 13.17 6.88
CA GLN A 35 -1.64 11.94 6.40
C GLN A 35 -2.30 10.68 6.98
N GLN A 36 -2.64 10.70 8.27
CA GLN A 36 -3.41 9.63 8.92
C GLN A 36 -4.81 9.52 8.29
N GLY A 37 -5.50 10.65 8.12
CA GLY A 37 -6.81 10.71 7.48
C GLY A 37 -6.79 10.12 6.06
N ALA A 38 -5.77 10.45 5.25
CA ALA A 38 -5.63 9.91 3.91
C ALA A 38 -5.46 8.37 3.89
N LEU A 39 -4.69 7.79 4.82
CA LEU A 39 -4.58 6.33 4.93
C LEU A 39 -5.89 5.68 5.38
N ARG A 40 -6.55 6.24 6.41
CA ARG A 40 -7.83 5.74 6.90
C ARG A 40 -8.90 5.78 5.82
N CYS A 41 -8.99 6.86 5.05
CA CYS A 41 -9.92 6.97 3.94
C CYS A 41 -9.58 6.04 2.77
N SER A 42 -8.29 5.86 2.45
CA SER A 42 -7.87 4.87 1.45
C SER A 42 -8.31 3.45 1.84
N ALA A 43 -8.20 3.10 3.13
CA ALA A 43 -8.66 1.82 3.65
C ALA A 43 -10.19 1.69 3.57
N ALA A 44 -10.93 2.73 3.97
CA ALA A 44 -12.39 2.76 3.87
C ALA A 44 -12.88 2.56 2.42
N PHE A 45 -12.27 3.24 1.45
CA PHE A 45 -12.62 3.08 0.03
C PHE A 45 -12.30 1.67 -0.48
N ALA A 46 -11.18 1.08 -0.08
CA ALA A 46 -10.83 -0.28 -0.44
C ALA A 46 -11.86 -1.28 0.12
N LEU A 47 -12.31 -1.09 1.36
CA LEU A 47 -13.36 -1.92 1.98
C LEU A 47 -14.70 -1.77 1.25
N VAL A 48 -15.11 -0.55 0.92
CA VAL A 48 -16.34 -0.31 0.16
C VAL A 48 -16.24 -0.92 -1.23
N ALA A 49 -15.14 -0.71 -1.96
CA ALA A 49 -14.93 -1.29 -3.29
C ALA A 49 -15.00 -2.83 -3.28
N GLU A 50 -14.43 -3.47 -2.25
CA GLU A 50 -14.48 -4.92 -2.08
C GLU A 50 -15.88 -5.42 -1.72
N ARG A 51 -16.66 -4.67 -0.94
CA ARG A 51 -18.06 -5.00 -0.66
C ARG A 51 -18.94 -4.80 -1.91
N GLN A 52 -18.69 -3.74 -2.68
CA GLN A 52 -19.34 -3.49 -3.97
C GLN A 52 -19.05 -4.62 -4.98
N SER A 53 -17.82 -5.12 -5.03
CA SER A 53 -17.44 -6.24 -5.92
C SER A 53 -18.22 -7.53 -5.60
N LYS A 54 -18.66 -7.68 -4.35
CA LYS A 54 -19.48 -8.79 -3.84
C LYS A 54 -21.00 -8.53 -3.92
N GLY A 55 -21.41 -7.34 -4.37
CA GLY A 55 -22.82 -6.96 -4.45
C GLY A 55 -23.48 -6.71 -3.10
N ASP A 56 -22.72 -6.30 -2.08
CA ASP A 56 -23.26 -5.90 -0.78
C ASP A 56 -24.19 -4.69 -0.93
N PRO A 57 -25.49 -4.80 -0.60
CA PRO A 57 -26.46 -3.71 -0.77
C PRO A 57 -26.07 -2.43 -0.03
N ALA A 58 -25.49 -2.53 1.17
CA ALA A 58 -25.11 -1.35 1.94
C ALA A 58 -23.93 -0.61 1.28
N ALA A 59 -22.97 -1.35 0.72
CA ALA A 59 -21.84 -0.74 0.03
C ALA A 59 -22.24 -0.12 -1.33
N LEU A 60 -23.32 -0.60 -1.93
CA LEU A 60 -23.88 -0.06 -3.17
C LEU A 60 -24.62 1.27 -2.97
N GLU A 61 -24.89 1.69 -1.73
CA GLU A 61 -25.40 3.04 -1.43
C GLU A 61 -24.32 4.12 -1.58
N TYR A 62 -23.04 3.74 -1.48
CA TYR A 62 -21.92 4.64 -1.77
C TYR A 62 -21.64 4.75 -3.27
N PRO A 63 -21.03 5.86 -3.73
CA PRO A 63 -20.56 5.96 -5.11
C PRO A 63 -19.58 4.83 -5.45
N PRO A 64 -19.40 4.46 -6.73
CA PRO A 64 -18.45 3.42 -7.13
C PRO A 64 -17.02 3.76 -6.70
N MET A 65 -16.44 2.94 -5.82
CA MET A 65 -15.12 3.22 -5.20
C MET A 65 -13.94 2.55 -5.90
N GLY A 66 -14.18 1.58 -6.79
CA GLY A 66 -13.11 0.78 -7.39
C GLY A 66 -12.05 1.58 -8.13
N GLU A 67 -12.44 2.59 -8.91
CA GLU A 67 -11.51 3.44 -9.67
C GLU A 67 -10.99 4.62 -8.86
N ARG A 68 -11.89 5.52 -8.44
CA ARG A 68 -11.53 6.75 -7.71
C ARG A 68 -10.86 6.48 -6.35
N GLY A 69 -11.29 5.45 -5.62
CA GLY A 69 -10.69 5.07 -4.34
C GLY A 69 -9.26 4.53 -4.52
N ARG A 70 -9.02 3.77 -5.60
CA ARG A 70 -7.68 3.29 -5.96
C ARG A 70 -6.77 4.45 -6.36
N GLU A 71 -7.25 5.37 -7.18
CA GLU A 71 -6.48 6.55 -7.58
C GLU A 71 -6.14 7.44 -6.39
N PHE A 72 -7.09 7.63 -5.46
CA PHE A 72 -6.85 8.35 -4.22
C PHE A 72 -5.72 7.71 -3.40
N PHE A 73 -5.72 6.38 -3.26
CA PHE A 73 -4.66 5.66 -2.56
C PHE A 73 -3.30 5.81 -3.25
N VAL A 74 -3.24 5.71 -4.58
CA VAL A 74 -1.97 5.88 -5.34
C VAL A 74 -1.40 7.27 -5.11
N ARG A 75 -2.22 8.33 -5.26
CA ARG A 75 -1.78 9.72 -5.07
C ARG A 75 -1.39 10.01 -3.62
N SER A 76 -2.17 9.56 -2.66
CA SER A 76 -1.88 9.73 -1.24
C SER A 76 -0.64 8.95 -0.82
N GLY A 77 -0.48 7.72 -1.33
CA GLY A 77 0.70 6.89 -1.09
C GLY A 77 1.97 7.56 -1.59
N ALA A 78 1.96 8.10 -2.82
CA ALA A 78 3.09 8.86 -3.34
C ALA A 78 3.44 10.08 -2.45
N GLN A 79 2.43 10.83 -2.01
CA GLN A 79 2.63 11.97 -1.10
C GLN A 79 3.24 11.53 0.25
N LEU A 80 2.87 10.37 0.80
CA LEU A 80 3.46 9.84 2.03
C LEU A 80 4.92 9.41 1.84
N MET A 81 5.27 8.88 0.68
CA MET A 81 6.66 8.58 0.33
C MET A 81 7.47 9.88 0.28
N ASP A 82 6.96 10.90 -0.41
CA ASP A 82 7.67 12.17 -0.60
C ASP A 82 7.76 13.02 0.67
N GLN A 83 6.70 13.10 1.47
CA GLN A 83 6.60 14.03 2.59
C GLN A 83 6.95 13.41 3.94
N ALA A 84 6.71 12.11 4.11
CA ALA A 84 6.94 11.39 5.36
C ALA A 84 8.04 10.33 5.25
N GLY A 85 8.66 10.18 4.08
CA GLY A 85 9.76 9.23 3.85
C GLY A 85 9.32 7.77 4.02
N LEU A 86 8.02 7.47 3.94
CA LEU A 86 7.54 6.11 4.15
C LEU A 86 7.90 5.21 2.97
N THR A 87 8.22 3.95 3.25
CA THR A 87 8.36 2.94 2.20
C THR A 87 6.99 2.41 1.77
N ARG A 88 6.91 1.85 0.57
CA ARG A 88 5.71 1.14 0.09
C ARG A 88 5.26 0.05 1.06
N ALA A 89 6.20 -0.73 1.61
CA ALA A 89 5.90 -1.79 2.57
C ALA A 89 5.27 -1.23 3.86
N THR A 90 5.80 -0.12 4.39
CA THR A 90 5.25 0.56 5.57
C THR A 90 3.86 1.14 5.29
N ILE A 91 3.63 1.69 4.09
CA ILE A 91 2.30 2.19 3.68
C ILE A 91 1.29 1.05 3.62
N GLU A 92 1.64 -0.09 3.01
CA GLU A 92 0.76 -1.25 2.95
C GLU A 92 0.44 -1.83 4.33
N GLU A 93 1.42 -1.88 5.23
CA GLU A 93 1.22 -2.30 6.62
C GLU A 93 0.22 -1.39 7.35
N ARG A 94 0.43 -0.07 7.27
CA ARG A 94 -0.47 0.91 7.89
C ARG A 94 -1.87 0.88 7.28
N LEU A 95 -1.98 0.74 5.96
CA LEU A 95 -3.27 0.60 5.27
C LEU A 95 -4.04 -0.64 5.76
N ARG A 96 -3.36 -1.78 5.92
CA ARG A 96 -3.96 -3.01 6.47
C ARG A 96 -4.39 -2.82 7.92
N ALA A 97 -3.60 -2.11 8.72
CA ALA A 97 -3.95 -1.78 10.10
C ALA A 97 -5.22 -0.92 10.18
N GLU A 98 -5.32 0.13 9.35
CA GLU A 98 -6.53 0.96 9.26
C GLU A 98 -7.76 0.13 8.84
N ALA A 99 -7.64 -0.69 7.80
CA ALA A 99 -8.74 -1.57 7.37
C ALA A 99 -9.17 -2.53 8.49
N GLY A 100 -8.21 -3.11 9.21
CA GLY A 100 -8.47 -3.98 10.36
C GLY A 100 -9.19 -3.26 11.49
N ALA A 101 -8.76 -2.04 11.84
CA ALA A 101 -9.39 -1.22 12.87
C ALA A 101 -10.84 -0.86 12.50
N ILE A 102 -11.07 -0.42 11.25
CA ILE A 102 -12.41 -0.08 10.75
C ILE A 102 -13.36 -1.28 10.87
N LEU A 103 -12.89 -2.48 10.50
CA LEU A 103 -13.69 -3.70 10.58
C LEU A 103 -13.95 -4.13 12.02
N ALA A 104 -12.95 -4.02 12.90
CA ALA A 104 -13.08 -4.39 14.32
C ALA A 104 -14.07 -3.46 15.05
N ASP A 105 -14.03 -2.17 14.74
CA ASP A 105 -14.90 -1.17 15.36
C ASP A 105 -16.30 -1.11 14.72
N GLY A 106 -16.47 -1.70 13.52
CA GLY A 106 -17.70 -1.55 12.74
C GLY A 106 -17.95 -0.11 12.28
N SER A 107 -16.90 0.71 12.18
CA SER A 107 -16.99 2.17 12.03
C SER A 107 -17.01 2.64 10.56
N LEU A 108 -17.15 1.73 9.60
CA LEU A 108 -17.05 2.08 8.17
C LEU A 108 -18.05 3.19 7.77
N ASP A 109 -19.31 3.05 8.18
CA ASP A 109 -20.36 4.01 7.78
C ASP A 109 -20.22 5.38 8.45
N GLU A 110 -19.59 5.44 9.63
CA GLU A 110 -19.26 6.69 10.30
C GLU A 110 -18.11 7.43 9.59
N ILE A 111 -17.14 6.68 9.05
CA ILE A 111 -15.94 7.22 8.41
C ILE A 111 -16.20 7.67 6.97
N MET A 112 -17.12 7.01 6.27
CA MET A 112 -17.33 7.25 4.84
C MET A 112 -17.71 8.70 4.50
N PRO A 113 -18.64 9.39 5.20
CA PRO A 113 -19.01 10.75 4.85
C PRO A 113 -17.83 11.75 4.82
N PRO A 114 -16.98 11.88 5.87
CA PRO A 114 -15.82 12.75 5.77
C PRO A 114 -14.77 12.28 4.75
N CYS A 115 -14.65 10.97 4.51
CA CYS A 115 -13.74 10.47 3.49
C CYS A 115 -14.18 10.84 2.07
N LEU A 116 -15.48 10.77 1.76
CA LEU A 116 -15.99 11.22 0.47
C LEU A 116 -15.72 12.70 0.23
N LEU A 117 -15.86 13.55 1.26
CA LEU A 117 -15.47 14.97 1.15
C LEU A 117 -13.98 15.15 0.82
N LEU A 118 -13.11 14.34 1.43
CA LEU A 118 -11.67 14.36 1.14
C LEU A 118 -11.36 13.85 -0.28
N LEU A 119 -12.09 12.85 -0.75
CA LEU A 119 -11.97 12.34 -2.11
C LEU A 119 -12.33 13.42 -3.13
N ASP A 120 -13.47 14.09 -2.95
CA ASP A 120 -13.92 15.18 -3.82
C ASP A 120 -12.92 16.35 -3.81
N ALA A 121 -12.39 16.71 -2.64
CA ALA A 121 -11.38 17.76 -2.51
C ALA A 121 -10.05 17.41 -3.21
N SER A 122 -9.77 16.12 -3.44
CA SER A 122 -8.61 15.67 -4.21
C SER A 122 -8.80 15.80 -5.73
N GLY A 123 -10.02 16.10 -6.18
CA GLY A 123 -10.42 16.19 -7.59
C GLY A 123 -10.72 14.83 -8.24
N LEU A 124 -11.19 13.84 -7.46
CA LEU A 124 -11.55 12.48 -7.91
C LEU A 124 -13.04 12.18 -7.74
#